data_AF-A0A417Z040-F1
#
_entry.id   AF-A0A417Z040-F1
#
_cell.length_a   1.000
_cell.length_b   1.000
_cell.length_c   1.000
_cell.angle_alpha   90.00
_cell.angle_beta   90.00
_cell.angle_gamma   90.00
#
_symmetry.space_group_name_H-M   'P 1'
#
loop_
_entity.id
_entity.type
_entity.pdbx_description
1 polymer ?
#
loop_
_entity_poly.entity_id
_entity_poly.type
_entity_poly.pdbx_seq_one_letter_code
_entity_poly.pdbx_strand_id
1 'polypeptide(L)'
;MKKLSILLTVCMCLVFFTSFASAEPQSTPNGPWVQPNQTVKLEAFTTIEELGKELEKIEARSKGRMKLEVAGYSNKNRPIYVAKFGEPSASKTGIMIQSAIHGDEEAHIISTIELIKTLANSGNKEVVEMLDKLTIYVVPMLNPDGVMFEVDGERWPQRLNAQNWNPEGWSLPANTLAPHYYGQRYGINGFDLNRDYHPNLDFKLNSQSNHKPTSTYRGASSQAGFMVAPETHASVSLFKELKPKLFIDLHHQYPTYAQSKEDNGMNSLQILAEVMSGKGYTDLDGNNYPLDPEVEKLSKQVNSLVYKKLTQKGNSPQTNITKYGAVNLPGTALGAFTLNGAAIMLYELRGGSIYDTGQKANGMFVKLVYDGLYETLKAFVTGEVYQVDPTIYDTEIMPAGPRIRNPHQ
;
A
#
# COMPACT_ATOMS: atom_id res chain seq x y z
N MET A 1 -12.39 -84.98 -49.62
CA MET A 1 -11.56 -83.88 -49.08
C MET A 1 -12.49 -82.72 -48.73
N LYS A 2 -12.74 -82.50 -47.43
CA LYS A 2 -13.72 -81.53 -46.92
C LYS A 2 -13.10 -80.13 -46.87
N LYS A 3 -13.80 -79.14 -47.44
CA LYS A 3 -13.48 -77.71 -47.33
C LYS A 3 -13.82 -77.22 -45.92
N LEU A 4 -12.88 -76.52 -45.28
CA LEU A 4 -13.07 -75.88 -43.97
C LEU A 4 -13.18 -74.36 -44.19
N SER A 5 -14.33 -73.81 -43.83
CA SER A 5 -14.64 -72.38 -43.90
C SER A 5 -14.01 -71.63 -42.73
N ILE A 6 -13.30 -70.53 -43.00
CA ILE A 6 -12.83 -69.59 -41.96
C ILE A 6 -13.70 -68.34 -42.05
N LEU A 7 -14.41 -68.07 -40.96
CA LEU A 7 -15.27 -66.92 -40.74
C LEU A 7 -14.41 -65.72 -40.35
N LEU A 8 -14.50 -64.60 -41.08
CA LEU A 8 -13.77 -63.37 -40.80
C LEU A 8 -14.64 -62.47 -39.90
N THR A 9 -14.30 -62.36 -38.62
CA THR A 9 -14.95 -61.44 -37.67
C THR A 9 -14.28 -60.07 -37.75
N VAL A 10 -14.97 -59.08 -38.31
CA VAL A 10 -14.54 -57.68 -38.31
C VAL A 10 -14.80 -57.08 -36.93
N CYS A 11 -13.73 -56.84 -36.17
CA CYS A 11 -13.80 -56.18 -34.86
C CYS A 11 -13.72 -54.66 -35.06
N MET A 12 -14.87 -53.99 -34.95
CA MET A 12 -14.99 -52.53 -35.06
C MET A 12 -14.49 -51.88 -33.76
N CYS A 13 -13.24 -51.43 -33.76
CA CYS A 13 -12.65 -50.70 -32.63
C CYS A 13 -13.24 -49.28 -32.57
N LEU A 14 -14.16 -49.06 -31.62
CA LEU A 14 -14.58 -47.73 -31.18
C LEU A 14 -13.39 -47.04 -30.48
N VAL A 15 -12.74 -46.12 -31.18
CA VAL A 15 -11.75 -45.22 -30.59
C VAL A 15 -12.49 -44.19 -29.76
N PHE A 16 -12.55 -44.40 -28.44
CA PHE A 16 -12.91 -43.36 -27.49
C PHE A 16 -11.80 -42.32 -27.47
N PHE A 17 -12.01 -41.19 -28.15
CA PHE A 17 -11.23 -39.99 -27.87
C PHE A 17 -11.61 -39.49 -26.48
N THR A 18 -10.80 -39.80 -25.48
CA THR A 18 -10.84 -39.08 -24.21
C THR A 18 -10.31 -37.68 -24.46
N SER A 19 -11.22 -36.75 -24.76
CA SER A 19 -10.93 -35.33 -24.69
C SER A 19 -10.53 -35.02 -23.25
N PHE A 20 -9.24 -34.87 -23.00
CA PHE A 20 -8.74 -34.24 -21.78
C PHE A 20 -9.31 -32.82 -21.76
N ALA A 21 -10.37 -32.61 -20.98
CA ALA A 21 -10.86 -31.27 -20.69
C ALA A 21 -9.78 -30.58 -19.85
N SER A 22 -8.95 -29.76 -20.49
CA SER A 22 -8.13 -28.79 -19.76
C SER A 22 -9.10 -27.83 -19.10
N ALA A 23 -9.03 -27.69 -17.77
CA ALA A 23 -9.78 -26.65 -17.09
C ALA A 23 -9.40 -25.29 -17.69
N GLU A 24 -10.41 -24.47 -17.99
CA GLU A 24 -10.19 -23.07 -18.38
C GLU A 24 -9.34 -22.37 -17.31
N PRO A 25 -8.37 -21.52 -17.69
CA PRO A 25 -7.55 -20.82 -16.72
C PRO A 25 -8.42 -19.92 -15.83
N GLN A 26 -8.11 -19.89 -14.54
CA GLN A 26 -8.80 -19.05 -13.55
C GLN A 26 -8.72 -17.55 -13.87
N SER A 27 -7.79 -17.13 -14.73
CA SER A 27 -7.63 -15.73 -15.13
C SER A 27 -6.99 -15.53 -16.50
N THR A 28 -7.21 -14.36 -17.12
CA THR A 28 -6.60 -13.98 -18.40
C THR A 28 -5.93 -12.58 -18.34
N PRO A 29 -4.59 -12.46 -18.53
CA PRO A 29 -3.62 -13.54 -18.59
C PRO A 29 -3.52 -14.26 -17.25
N ASN A 30 -3.16 -15.55 -17.25
CA ASN A 30 -3.01 -16.35 -16.03
C ASN A 30 -1.58 -16.25 -15.47
N GLY A 31 -1.08 -15.03 -15.24
CA GLY A 31 0.27 -14.76 -14.75
C GLY A 31 0.79 -13.35 -15.09
N PRO A 32 2.07 -13.05 -14.81
CA PRO A 32 3.12 -13.97 -14.34
C PRO A 32 2.94 -14.41 -12.89
N TRP A 33 3.34 -15.65 -12.59
CA TRP A 33 3.35 -16.23 -11.24
C TRP A 33 4.76 -16.65 -10.84
N VAL A 34 5.09 -16.52 -9.55
CA VAL A 34 6.30 -17.09 -8.94
C VAL A 34 6.24 -18.63 -9.04
N GLN A 35 7.33 -19.24 -9.53
CA GLN A 35 7.44 -20.70 -9.57
C GLN A 35 7.93 -21.27 -8.21
N PRO A 36 7.65 -22.53 -7.86
CA PRO A 36 7.97 -23.11 -6.55
C PRO A 36 9.45 -23.01 -6.12
N ASN A 37 10.36 -22.94 -7.09
CA ASN A 37 11.81 -22.83 -6.88
C ASN A 37 12.38 -21.50 -7.39
N GLN A 38 11.53 -20.53 -7.74
CA GLN A 38 11.99 -19.23 -8.18
C GLN A 38 12.38 -18.37 -6.98
N THR A 39 13.67 -18.10 -6.82
CA THR A 39 14.13 -17.03 -5.93
C THR A 39 13.63 -15.69 -6.49
N VAL A 40 12.81 -14.99 -5.73
CA VAL A 40 12.38 -13.62 -6.05
C VAL A 40 13.37 -12.66 -5.39
N LYS A 41 14.21 -11.97 -6.17
CA LYS A 41 15.16 -10.97 -5.67
C LYS A 41 14.66 -9.56 -5.94
N LEU A 42 13.88 -8.93 -5.09
CA LEU A 42 13.36 -7.56 -5.34
C LEU A 42 14.44 -6.47 -5.17
N GLU A 43 15.66 -6.75 -5.59
CA GLU A 43 16.82 -5.90 -5.42
C GLU A 43 16.80 -4.80 -6.49
N ALA A 44 16.08 -3.72 -6.21
CA ALA A 44 16.52 -2.40 -6.71
C ALA A 44 17.47 -1.74 -5.69
N PHE A 45 17.22 -1.97 -4.39
CA PHE A 45 18.13 -1.65 -3.29
C PHE A 45 18.21 -2.87 -2.36
N THR A 46 19.42 -3.22 -1.96
CA THR A 46 19.68 -4.32 -1.03
C THR A 46 19.59 -3.83 0.41
N THR A 47 19.84 -2.54 0.67
CA THR A 47 19.96 -1.98 2.04
C THR A 47 19.37 -0.56 2.22
N ILE A 48 19.10 -0.18 3.48
CA ILE A 48 18.69 1.19 3.84
C ILE A 48 19.80 2.21 3.58
N GLU A 49 21.06 1.78 3.66
CA GLU A 49 22.24 2.59 3.37
C GLU A 49 22.33 2.94 1.88
N GLU A 50 22.00 1.99 0.99
CA GLU A 50 21.96 2.25 -0.45
C GLU A 50 20.81 3.18 -0.83
N LEU A 51 19.64 3.03 -0.19
CA LEU A 51 18.54 3.98 -0.34
C LEU A 51 18.98 5.39 0.06
N GLY A 52 19.58 5.55 1.25
CA GLY A 52 20.08 6.84 1.74
C GLY A 52 21.06 7.48 0.75
N LYS A 53 22.08 6.73 0.30
CA LYS A 53 23.06 7.20 -0.68
C LYS A 53 22.42 7.62 -2.01
N GLU A 54 21.39 6.93 -2.48
CA GLU A 54 20.69 7.33 -3.71
C GLU A 54 19.90 8.63 -3.51
N LEU A 55 19.17 8.76 -2.39
CA LEU A 55 18.43 9.99 -2.07
C LEU A 55 19.37 11.20 -1.91
N GLU A 56 20.51 11.03 -1.25
CA GLU A 56 21.56 12.06 -1.12
C GLU A 56 22.11 12.49 -2.49
N LYS A 57 22.34 11.54 -3.41
CA LYS A 57 22.75 11.85 -4.78
C LYS A 57 21.68 12.64 -5.54
N ILE A 58 20.40 12.31 -5.34
CA ILE A 58 19.29 13.03 -5.97
C ILE A 58 19.20 14.45 -5.44
N GLU A 59 19.26 14.64 -4.12
CA GLU A 59 19.29 15.96 -3.47
C GLU A 59 20.45 16.82 -3.98
N ALA A 60 21.67 16.27 -4.01
CA ALA A 60 22.85 16.99 -4.49
C ALA A 60 22.71 17.52 -5.93
N ARG A 61 21.87 16.87 -6.75
CA ARG A 61 21.60 17.25 -8.15
C ARG A 61 20.36 18.12 -8.31
N SER A 62 19.51 18.22 -7.29
CA SER A 62 18.20 18.88 -7.39
C SER A 62 18.28 20.41 -7.43
N LYS A 63 19.48 21.00 -7.27
CA LYS A 63 19.70 22.46 -7.25
C LYS A 63 18.78 23.18 -6.23
N GLY A 64 18.63 22.59 -5.04
CA GLY A 64 17.79 23.10 -3.96
C GLY A 64 16.29 22.83 -4.07
N ARG A 65 15.82 22.11 -5.12
CA ARG A 65 14.41 21.72 -5.25
C ARG A 65 13.96 20.67 -4.23
N MET A 66 14.85 19.76 -3.88
CA MET A 66 14.63 18.70 -2.89
C MET A 66 15.48 19.02 -1.66
N LYS A 67 14.91 18.72 -0.49
CA LYS A 67 15.62 18.61 0.78
C LYS A 67 15.40 17.20 1.32
N LEU A 68 16.47 16.49 1.62
CA LEU A 68 16.43 15.18 2.26
C LEU A 68 16.57 15.36 3.76
N GLU A 69 15.67 14.74 4.53
CA GLU A 69 15.75 14.74 5.99
C GLU A 69 15.54 13.34 6.55
N VAL A 70 16.01 13.13 7.77
CA VAL A 70 15.65 11.97 8.59
C VAL A 70 14.46 12.38 9.47
N ALA A 71 13.28 11.84 9.17
CA ALA A 71 12.04 12.12 9.90
C ALA A 71 11.99 11.44 11.28
N GLY A 72 12.81 10.41 11.47
CA GLY A 72 12.90 9.63 12.71
C GLY A 72 13.77 8.41 12.51
N TYR A 73 13.81 7.55 13.53
CA TYR A 73 14.53 6.29 13.49
C TYR A 73 13.61 5.14 13.90
N SER A 74 13.78 3.98 13.28
CA SER A 74 13.08 2.76 13.66
C SER A 74 13.54 2.23 15.02
N ASN A 75 12.88 1.17 15.51
CA ASN A 75 13.29 0.53 16.77
C ASN A 75 14.70 -0.10 16.71
N LYS A 76 15.20 -0.49 15.53
CA LYS A 76 16.60 -0.90 15.32
C LYS A 76 17.54 0.26 14.97
N ASN A 77 17.12 1.51 15.21
CA ASN A 77 17.90 2.72 14.97
C ASN A 77 18.27 2.92 13.48
N ARG A 78 17.40 2.50 12.55
CA ARG A 78 17.57 2.76 11.12
C ARG A 78 16.86 4.07 10.74
N PRO A 79 17.47 4.92 9.91
CA PRO A 79 16.87 6.20 9.56
C PRO A 79 15.61 6.00 8.71
N ILE A 80 14.59 6.81 8.99
CA ILE A 80 13.39 6.95 8.17
C ILE A 80 13.54 8.24 7.37
N TYR A 81 13.77 8.12 6.07
CA TYR A 81 14.00 9.28 5.20
C TYR A 81 12.70 9.90 4.70
N VAL A 82 12.72 11.23 4.55
CA VAL A 82 11.69 12.00 3.83
C VAL A 82 12.35 12.91 2.80
N ALA A 83 11.87 12.83 1.55
CA ALA A 83 12.20 13.79 0.50
C ALA A 83 11.14 14.90 0.51
N LYS A 84 11.56 16.13 0.83
CA LYS A 84 10.70 17.31 0.91
C LYS A 84 10.90 18.19 -0.32
N PHE A 85 9.80 18.60 -0.94
CA PHE A 85 9.77 19.51 -2.08
C PHE A 85 8.94 20.75 -1.71
N GLY A 86 9.61 21.87 -1.50
CA GLY A 86 9.01 23.09 -0.98
C GLY A 86 8.77 23.04 0.54
N GLU A 87 8.30 24.16 1.08
CA GLU A 87 7.98 24.33 2.50
C GLU A 87 6.46 24.51 2.69
N PRO A 88 5.87 24.06 3.81
CA PRO A 88 4.45 24.28 4.08
C PRO A 88 4.10 25.78 4.09
N SER A 89 3.09 26.17 3.31
CA SER A 89 2.62 27.57 3.25
C SER A 89 1.15 27.62 2.85
N ALA A 90 0.44 28.68 3.24
CA ALA A 90 -0.99 28.84 2.93
C ALA A 90 -1.29 28.93 1.42
N SER A 91 -0.31 29.28 0.59
CA SER A 91 -0.44 29.37 -0.86
C SER A 91 -0.16 28.06 -1.60
N LYS A 92 0.33 27.03 -0.91
CA LYS A 92 0.67 25.73 -1.51
C LYS A 92 -0.19 24.62 -0.95
N THR A 93 -0.54 23.67 -1.82
CA THR A 93 -1.27 22.47 -1.39
C THR A 93 -0.28 21.42 -0.88
N GLY A 94 -0.44 21.00 0.37
CA GLY A 94 0.36 19.92 0.96
C GLY A 94 -0.09 18.55 0.46
N ILE A 95 0.84 17.73 -0.02
CA ILE A 95 0.60 16.34 -0.42
C ILE A 95 1.65 15.45 0.25
N MET A 96 1.19 14.43 0.97
CA MET A 96 2.07 13.45 1.61
C MET A 96 1.89 12.09 0.93
N ILE A 97 3.00 11.45 0.56
CA ILE A 97 3.03 10.13 -0.05
C ILE A 97 3.93 9.25 0.80
N GLN A 98 3.45 8.07 1.17
CA GLN A 98 4.17 7.12 2.00
C GLN A 98 4.14 5.72 1.39
N SER A 99 5.24 4.98 1.56
CA SER A 99 5.33 3.57 1.19
C SER A 99 6.05 2.72 2.24
N ALA A 100 5.88 1.40 2.09
CA ALA A 100 6.52 0.38 2.92
C ALA A 100 6.26 0.60 4.42
N ILE A 101 5.02 0.90 4.79
CA ILE A 101 4.52 0.72 6.16
C ILE A 101 4.52 -0.76 6.55
N HIS A 102 4.31 -1.65 5.58
CA HIS A 102 4.64 -3.06 5.68
C HIS A 102 5.96 -3.33 4.98
N GLY A 103 6.88 -4.03 5.63
CA GLY A 103 8.23 -4.18 5.10
C GLY A 103 8.37 -5.16 3.93
N ASP A 104 7.39 -6.03 3.71
CA ASP A 104 7.33 -6.98 2.58
C ASP A 104 6.65 -6.39 1.32
N GLU A 105 6.57 -5.06 1.21
CA GLU A 105 5.83 -4.33 0.18
C GLU A 105 6.73 -3.37 -0.62
N GLU A 106 7.88 -3.88 -1.06
CA GLU A 106 9.01 -3.07 -1.50
C GLU A 106 8.86 -2.36 -2.86
N ALA A 107 7.97 -2.82 -3.74
CA ALA A 107 7.88 -2.25 -5.10
C ALA A 107 7.56 -0.75 -5.08
N HIS A 108 6.83 -0.28 -4.06
CA HIS A 108 6.48 1.12 -3.89
C HIS A 108 7.67 2.01 -3.50
N ILE A 109 8.71 1.44 -2.88
CA ILE A 109 9.98 2.16 -2.62
C ILE A 109 10.57 2.61 -3.97
N ILE A 110 10.52 1.75 -4.98
CA ILE A 110 11.05 2.06 -6.31
C ILE A 110 10.19 3.13 -6.99
N SER A 111 8.86 2.99 -6.96
CA SER A 111 7.94 3.99 -7.53
C SER A 111 8.11 5.37 -6.94
N THR A 112 8.29 5.46 -5.62
CA THR A 112 8.50 6.73 -4.93
C THR A 112 9.85 7.35 -5.29
N ILE A 113 10.90 6.55 -5.44
CA ILE A 113 12.22 7.05 -5.89
C ILE A 113 12.15 7.60 -7.32
N GLU A 114 11.45 6.93 -8.23
CA GLU A 114 11.30 7.44 -9.60
C GLU A 114 10.51 8.76 -9.62
N LEU A 115 9.47 8.89 -8.79
CA LEU A 115 8.78 10.16 -8.59
C LEU A 115 9.71 11.25 -8.02
N ILE A 116 10.47 10.93 -6.98
CA ILE A 116 11.45 11.84 -6.35
C ILE A 116 12.48 12.32 -7.38
N LYS A 117 13.03 11.42 -8.20
CA LYS A 117 13.97 11.77 -9.28
C LYS A 117 13.34 12.73 -10.29
N THR A 118 12.11 12.48 -10.71
CA THR A 118 11.38 13.36 -11.62
C THR A 118 11.19 14.75 -11.01
N LEU A 119 10.68 14.83 -9.78
CA LEU A 119 10.46 16.10 -9.10
C LEU A 119 11.77 16.86 -8.87
N ALA A 120 12.83 16.17 -8.46
CA ALA A 120 14.12 16.78 -8.17
C ALA A 120 14.83 17.33 -9.43
N ASN A 121 14.82 16.57 -10.53
CA ASN A 121 15.75 16.80 -11.63
C ASN A 121 15.09 17.19 -12.96
N SER A 122 13.78 17.00 -13.14
CA SER A 122 13.13 17.26 -14.43
C SER A 122 13.00 18.77 -14.71
N GLY A 123 13.34 19.18 -15.93
CA GLY A 123 13.08 20.53 -16.44
C GLY A 123 11.70 20.70 -17.07
N ASN A 124 10.85 19.67 -17.03
CA ASN A 124 9.50 19.74 -17.61
C ASN A 124 8.68 20.85 -16.93
N LYS A 125 8.00 21.68 -17.75
CA LYS A 125 7.15 22.77 -17.29
C LYS A 125 6.10 22.28 -16.28
N GLU A 126 5.50 21.11 -16.50
CA GLU A 126 4.52 20.54 -15.56
C GLU A 126 5.13 20.31 -14.18
N VAL A 127 6.35 19.78 -14.10
CA VAL A 127 7.05 19.55 -12.83
C VAL A 127 7.40 20.87 -12.15
N VAL A 128 7.83 21.88 -12.91
CA VAL A 128 8.10 23.22 -12.36
C VAL A 128 6.83 23.82 -11.75
N GLU A 129 5.69 23.70 -12.44
CA GLU A 129 4.40 24.16 -11.93
C GLU A 129 3.92 23.36 -10.70
N MET A 130 4.19 22.05 -10.65
CA MET A 130 3.97 21.23 -9.44
C MET A 130 4.74 21.79 -8.25
N LEU A 131 6.05 22.04 -8.41
CA LEU A 131 6.88 22.55 -7.31
C LEU A 131 6.52 23.98 -6.90
N ASP A 132 5.94 24.77 -7.81
CA ASP A 132 5.44 26.11 -7.51
C ASP A 132 4.17 26.08 -6.63
N LYS A 133 3.22 25.20 -6.94
CA LYS A 133 1.90 25.17 -6.28
C LYS A 133 1.75 24.16 -5.15
N LEU A 134 2.65 23.18 -5.06
CA LEU A 134 2.56 22.07 -4.12
C LEU A 134 3.72 22.08 -3.13
N THR A 135 3.45 21.58 -1.94
CA THR A 135 4.47 21.14 -0.98
C THR A 135 4.32 19.63 -0.86
N ILE A 136 5.35 18.87 -1.26
CA ILE A 136 5.24 17.42 -1.41
C ILE A 136 6.24 16.73 -0.49
N TYR A 137 5.75 15.89 0.43
CA TYR A 137 6.59 15.04 1.27
C TYR A 137 6.44 13.60 0.81
N VAL A 138 7.56 12.96 0.47
CA VAL A 138 7.59 11.56 0.05
C VAL A 138 8.44 10.77 1.05
N VAL A 139 7.84 9.74 1.66
CA VAL A 139 8.49 8.79 2.58
C VAL A 139 8.64 7.45 1.86
N PRO A 140 9.81 7.14 1.27
CA PRO A 140 9.98 5.92 0.48
C PRO A 140 9.90 4.64 1.32
N MET A 141 10.38 4.69 2.57
CA MET A 141 10.47 3.52 3.43
C MET A 141 10.12 3.89 4.87
N LEU A 142 8.86 3.67 5.27
CA LEU A 142 8.43 3.93 6.65
C LEU A 142 8.94 2.86 7.63
N ASN A 143 8.91 1.58 7.25
CA ASN A 143 9.28 0.44 8.09
C ASN A 143 10.63 -0.18 7.67
N PRO A 144 11.77 0.50 7.88
CA PRO A 144 13.06 -0.06 7.49
C PRO A 144 13.40 -1.34 8.25
N ASP A 145 12.81 -1.59 9.42
CA ASP A 145 13.05 -2.80 10.20
C ASP A 145 12.42 -4.05 9.61
N GLY A 146 11.20 -3.93 9.10
CA GLY A 146 10.55 -5.01 8.34
C GLY A 146 11.22 -5.22 6.98
N VAL A 147 11.63 -4.13 6.32
CA VAL A 147 12.29 -4.19 5.00
C VAL A 147 13.70 -4.79 5.09
N MET A 148 14.44 -4.52 6.15
CA MET A 148 15.81 -5.02 6.41
C MET A 148 15.83 -6.27 7.29
N PHE A 149 14.71 -7.00 7.36
CA PHE A 149 14.68 -8.25 8.11
C PHE A 149 15.51 -9.33 7.39
N GLU A 150 16.23 -10.16 8.16
CA GLU A 150 17.13 -11.19 7.66
C GLU A 150 16.83 -12.54 8.34
N VAL A 151 16.92 -13.61 7.55
CA VAL A 151 16.86 -15.01 8.00
C VAL A 151 18.14 -15.68 7.50
N ASP A 152 18.93 -16.26 8.42
CA ASP A 152 20.20 -16.93 8.11
C ASP A 152 21.20 -16.07 7.30
N GLY A 153 21.21 -14.76 7.54
CA GLY A 153 22.09 -13.79 6.87
C GLY A 153 21.60 -13.37 5.48
N GLU A 154 20.44 -13.83 5.04
CA GLU A 154 19.80 -13.44 3.79
C GLU A 154 18.60 -12.54 4.07
N ARG A 155 18.46 -11.49 3.27
CA ARG A 155 17.36 -10.53 3.41
C ARG A 155 16.03 -11.21 3.09
N TRP A 156 15.12 -11.17 4.06
CA TRP A 156 13.79 -11.76 3.99
C TRP A 156 12.75 -10.76 4.50
N PRO A 157 12.36 -9.75 3.72
CA PRO A 157 11.50 -8.68 4.20
C PRO A 157 10.17 -9.21 4.77
N GLN A 158 9.66 -8.54 5.81
CA GLN A 158 8.43 -8.91 6.48
C GLN A 158 7.51 -7.72 6.74
N ARG A 159 6.21 -8.02 6.89
CA ARG A 159 5.15 -7.04 7.18
C ARG A 159 5.41 -6.22 8.44
N LEU A 160 5.76 -6.88 9.54
CA LEU A 160 5.86 -6.25 10.86
C LEU A 160 7.16 -5.43 10.97
N ASN A 161 7.17 -4.43 11.86
CA ASN A 161 8.45 -3.83 12.30
C ASN A 161 9.22 -4.80 13.24
N ALA A 162 10.34 -4.37 13.80
CA ALA A 162 11.13 -5.18 14.75
C ALA A 162 11.18 -4.52 16.13
N GLN A 163 10.10 -4.65 16.89
CA GLN A 163 9.94 -4.04 18.22
C GLN A 163 9.27 -5.01 19.19
N ASN A 164 9.82 -5.14 20.39
CA ASN A 164 9.23 -5.93 21.46
C ASN A 164 8.11 -5.16 22.17
N TRP A 165 7.08 -5.88 22.62
CA TRP A 165 6.10 -5.34 23.56
C TRP A 165 6.77 -5.11 24.92
N ASN A 166 6.91 -3.85 25.33
CA ASN A 166 7.52 -3.43 26.59
C ASN A 166 6.55 -2.54 27.40
N PRO A 167 5.55 -3.12 28.09
CA PRO A 167 4.53 -2.36 28.80
C PRO A 167 5.11 -1.39 29.85
N GLU A 168 6.19 -1.79 30.54
CA GLU A 168 6.85 -0.95 31.55
C GLU A 168 7.45 0.33 30.94
N GLY A 169 7.91 0.25 29.68
CA GLY A 169 8.38 1.42 28.92
C GLY A 169 7.30 2.47 28.69
N TRP A 170 6.03 2.08 28.74
CA TRP A 170 4.86 2.97 28.70
C TRP A 170 4.23 3.14 30.09
N SER A 171 4.96 2.87 31.17
CA SER A 171 4.46 2.96 32.55
C SER A 171 3.23 2.07 32.81
N LEU A 172 3.07 0.96 32.09
CA LEU A 172 2.03 -0.03 32.29
C LEU A 172 2.56 -1.20 33.14
N PRO A 173 1.68 -1.95 33.84
CA PRO A 173 2.09 -3.18 34.53
C PRO A 173 2.79 -4.17 33.60
N ALA A 174 3.85 -4.82 34.08
CA ALA A 174 4.66 -5.76 33.29
C ALA A 174 3.83 -6.92 32.67
N ASN A 175 2.73 -7.31 33.30
CA ASN A 175 1.83 -8.36 32.83
C ASN A 175 0.73 -7.86 31.85
N THR A 176 0.79 -6.60 31.43
CA THR A 176 -0.17 -6.06 30.46
C THR A 176 -0.03 -6.79 29.14
N LEU A 177 -1.14 -7.29 28.60
CA LEU A 177 -1.16 -8.02 27.34
C LEU A 177 -0.82 -7.10 26.17
N ALA A 178 -0.08 -7.65 25.20
CA ALA A 178 0.23 -6.96 23.96
C ALA A 178 -1.02 -6.70 23.13
N PRO A 179 -1.05 -5.64 22.30
CA PRO A 179 -2.21 -5.32 21.48
C PRO A 179 -2.50 -6.40 20.41
N HIS A 180 -3.68 -6.34 19.80
CA HIS A 180 -4.13 -7.34 18.81
C HIS A 180 -3.25 -7.39 17.54
N TYR A 181 -2.59 -6.28 17.23
CA TYR A 181 -1.69 -6.12 16.08
C TYR A 181 -0.22 -6.33 16.41
N TYR A 182 0.10 -6.77 17.63
CA TYR A 182 1.42 -7.27 17.99
C TYR A 182 1.48 -8.78 17.72
N GLY A 183 2.55 -9.22 17.07
CA GLY A 183 2.76 -10.62 16.74
C GLY A 183 4.22 -10.97 16.53
N GLN A 184 4.45 -12.23 16.19
CA GLN A 184 5.76 -12.74 15.83
C GLN A 184 5.70 -13.31 14.42
N ARG A 185 6.66 -12.96 13.57
CA ARG A 185 6.84 -13.55 12.25
C ARG A 185 8.33 -13.84 12.05
N TYR A 186 8.63 -15.07 11.63
CA TYR A 186 10.00 -15.58 11.46
C TYR A 186 10.89 -15.37 12.71
N GLY A 187 10.34 -15.53 13.92
CA GLY A 187 11.08 -15.40 15.17
C GLY A 187 11.27 -13.96 15.67
N ILE A 188 10.93 -12.93 14.89
CA ILE A 188 11.00 -11.53 15.32
C ILE A 188 9.62 -11.02 15.72
N ASN A 189 9.58 -10.36 16.88
CA ASN A 189 8.41 -9.67 17.36
C ASN A 189 8.27 -8.30 16.71
N GLY A 190 7.02 -7.90 16.45
CA GLY A 190 6.73 -6.60 15.88
C GLY A 190 5.25 -6.25 15.90
N PHE A 191 4.99 -5.02 15.52
CA PHE A 191 3.65 -4.47 15.35
C PHE A 191 3.33 -4.39 13.86
N ASP A 192 2.08 -4.67 13.52
CA ASP A 192 1.50 -4.20 12.26
C ASP A 192 1.29 -2.68 12.40
N LEU A 193 2.20 -1.90 11.81
CA LEU A 193 2.19 -0.45 11.91
C LEU A 193 0.87 0.16 11.40
N ASN A 194 0.21 -0.46 10.44
CA ASN A 194 -1.07 0.02 9.93
C ASN A 194 -2.26 -0.33 10.85
N ARG A 195 -1.99 -0.63 12.12
CA ARG A 195 -2.97 -0.74 13.21
C ARG A 195 -2.58 0.08 14.45
N ASP A 196 -1.44 0.78 14.39
CA ASP A 196 -0.86 1.50 15.51
C ASP A 196 -1.21 3.00 15.55
N TYR A 197 -1.94 3.52 14.56
CA TYR A 197 -2.28 4.95 14.51
C TYR A 197 -3.42 5.31 15.46
N HIS A 198 -3.50 6.58 15.87
CA HIS A 198 -4.58 7.07 16.74
C HIS A 198 -5.15 8.38 16.19
N PRO A 199 -6.47 8.59 16.14
CA PRO A 199 -7.08 9.85 15.65
C PRO A 199 -6.67 11.09 16.47
N ASN A 200 -6.54 10.98 17.79
CA ASN A 200 -5.73 11.94 18.55
C ASN A 200 -4.23 11.77 18.19
N LEU A 201 -3.73 12.66 17.34
CA LEU A 201 -2.33 12.64 16.86
C LEU A 201 -1.30 12.98 17.95
N ASP A 202 -1.74 13.43 19.12
CA ASP A 202 -0.92 13.67 20.32
C ASP A 202 -1.04 12.55 21.35
N PHE A 203 -1.77 11.47 21.03
CA PHE A 203 -1.96 10.34 21.93
C PHE A 203 -0.62 9.72 22.35
N LYS A 204 -0.50 9.45 23.64
CA LYS A 204 0.64 8.74 24.23
C LYS A 204 0.11 7.68 25.18
N LEU A 205 0.39 6.43 24.89
CA LEU A 205 0.05 5.32 25.78
C LEU A 205 0.75 5.49 27.13
N ASN A 206 -0.03 5.50 28.21
CA ASN A 206 0.48 5.46 29.58
C ASN A 206 -0.56 4.87 30.55
N SER A 207 -0.21 4.70 31.83
CA SER A 207 -1.11 4.15 32.85
C SER A 207 -2.42 4.94 33.06
N GLN A 208 -2.38 6.25 32.84
CA GLN A 208 -3.53 7.15 32.97
C GLN A 208 -4.44 7.15 31.73
N SER A 209 -3.97 6.63 30.58
CA SER A 209 -4.80 6.51 29.37
C SER A 209 -5.96 5.55 29.63
N ASN A 210 -7.20 5.94 29.33
CA ASN A 210 -8.30 4.97 29.36
C ASN A 210 -8.25 4.04 28.16
N HIS A 211 -7.80 4.53 27.00
CA HIS A 211 -7.46 3.73 25.83
C HIS A 211 -6.11 3.01 26.02
N LYS A 212 -6.12 1.87 26.72
CA LYS A 212 -4.94 1.02 26.95
C LYS A 212 -5.28 -0.47 26.85
N PRO A 213 -4.33 -1.35 26.51
CA PRO A 213 -4.54 -2.79 26.62
C PRO A 213 -4.80 -3.20 28.07
N THR A 214 -5.66 -4.20 28.26
CA THR A 214 -6.00 -4.80 29.56
C THR A 214 -5.96 -6.33 29.44
N SER A 215 -6.23 -7.03 30.54
CA SER A 215 -6.37 -8.50 30.52
C SER A 215 -7.56 -8.98 29.68
N THR A 216 -8.54 -8.13 29.39
CA THR A 216 -9.76 -8.47 28.65
C THR A 216 -9.91 -7.73 27.32
N TYR A 217 -9.08 -6.73 27.05
CA TYR A 217 -9.14 -5.90 25.85
C TYR A 217 -7.74 -5.66 25.28
N ARG A 218 -7.53 -6.05 24.02
CA ARG A 218 -6.24 -5.88 23.31
C ARG A 218 -6.32 -4.86 22.17
N GLY A 219 -7.40 -4.08 22.10
CA GLY A 219 -7.72 -3.32 20.89
C GLY A 219 -8.47 -4.15 19.85
N ALA A 220 -8.95 -3.47 18.81
CA ALA A 220 -9.50 -4.07 17.60
C ALA A 220 -9.19 -3.15 16.41
N SER A 221 -9.23 -3.68 15.18
CA SER A 221 -8.97 -2.84 13.99
C SER A 221 -10.05 -1.76 13.77
N SER A 222 -11.23 -1.94 14.36
CA SER A 222 -12.30 -0.93 14.43
C SER A 222 -12.12 0.11 15.53
N GLN A 223 -10.98 0.10 16.24
CA GLN A 223 -10.63 1.03 17.30
C GLN A 223 -9.31 1.72 16.97
N ALA A 224 -9.03 2.85 17.62
CA ALA A 224 -7.73 3.49 17.53
C ALA A 224 -6.61 2.52 17.99
N GLY A 225 -5.45 2.64 17.37
CA GLY A 225 -4.20 2.01 17.80
C GLY A 225 -3.67 2.61 19.09
N PHE A 226 -2.49 2.18 19.53
CA PHE A 226 -1.89 2.67 20.78
C PHE A 226 -0.70 3.61 20.56
N MET A 227 -0.32 3.84 19.29
CA MET A 227 0.75 4.75 18.86
C MET A 227 2.03 4.51 19.65
N VAL A 228 2.52 3.27 19.59
CA VAL A 228 3.71 2.83 20.34
C VAL A 228 4.95 2.63 19.49
N ALA A 229 4.80 2.59 18.16
CA ALA A 229 5.91 2.39 17.26
C ALA A 229 6.57 3.73 16.86
N PRO A 230 7.92 3.82 16.89
CA PRO A 230 8.62 5.04 16.50
C PRO A 230 8.41 5.39 15.01
N GLU A 231 8.18 4.38 14.15
CA GLU A 231 7.81 4.58 12.75
C GLU A 231 6.47 5.33 12.62
N THR A 232 5.44 4.91 13.39
CA THR A 232 4.15 5.59 13.47
C THR A 232 4.33 7.05 13.89
N HIS A 233 5.15 7.31 14.91
CA HIS A 233 5.43 8.68 15.36
C HIS A 233 6.12 9.54 14.31
N ALA A 234 7.04 8.97 13.51
CA ALA A 234 7.68 9.69 12.41
C ALA A 234 6.64 10.11 11.34
N SER A 235 5.76 9.19 10.94
CA SER A 235 4.66 9.48 10.00
C SER A 235 3.72 10.56 10.53
N VAL A 236 3.26 10.44 11.78
CA VAL A 236 2.38 11.42 12.43
C VAL A 236 3.05 12.79 12.55
N SER A 237 4.36 12.84 12.84
CA SER A 237 5.10 14.10 12.94
C SER A 237 5.16 14.82 11.60
N LEU A 238 5.45 14.10 10.51
CA LEU A 238 5.43 14.65 9.15
C LEU A 238 4.03 15.12 8.75
N PHE A 239 2.98 14.36 9.11
CA PHE A 239 1.60 14.76 8.87
C PHE A 239 1.26 16.07 9.59
N LYS A 240 1.64 16.20 10.87
CA LYS A 240 1.40 17.42 11.65
C LYS A 240 2.19 18.62 11.14
N GLU A 241 3.40 18.38 10.65
CA GLU A 241 4.25 19.40 10.03
C GLU A 241 3.63 19.92 8.72
N LEU A 242 3.26 19.01 7.82
CA LEU A 242 2.78 19.38 6.49
C LEU A 242 1.30 19.80 6.46
N LYS A 243 0.47 19.22 7.34
CA LYS A 243 -1.00 19.31 7.33
C LYS A 243 -1.56 19.06 5.91
N PRO A 244 -1.28 17.88 5.33
CA PRO A 244 -1.53 17.65 3.92
C PRO A 244 -3.03 17.70 3.58
N LYS A 245 -3.34 18.26 2.41
CA LYS A 245 -4.69 18.19 1.82
C LYS A 245 -4.99 16.79 1.31
N LEU A 246 -3.96 16.05 0.89
CA LEU A 246 -4.03 14.67 0.43
C LEU A 246 -2.91 13.83 1.05
N PHE A 247 -3.27 12.69 1.62
CA PHE A 247 -2.36 11.64 2.04
C PHE A 247 -2.56 10.39 1.17
N ILE A 248 -1.47 9.88 0.58
CA ILE A 248 -1.47 8.67 -0.23
C ILE A 248 -0.60 7.63 0.47
N ASP A 249 -1.17 6.45 0.74
CA ASP A 249 -0.46 5.33 1.36
C ASP A 249 -0.38 4.18 0.36
N LEU A 250 0.83 3.69 0.09
CA LEU A 250 1.12 2.70 -0.94
C LEU A 250 1.34 1.32 -0.31
N HIS A 251 0.46 0.37 -0.65
CA HIS A 251 0.35 -0.99 -0.11
C HIS A 251 0.31 -2.07 -1.19
N HIS A 252 0.52 -3.33 -0.82
CA HIS A 252 0.25 -4.46 -1.71
C HIS A 252 -0.88 -5.34 -1.20
N GLN A 253 -1.72 -5.76 -2.14
CA GLN A 253 -2.74 -6.76 -1.85
C GLN A 253 -2.10 -8.16 -1.87
N TYR A 254 -2.39 -8.92 -0.82
CA TYR A 254 -2.31 -10.36 -0.82
C TYR A 254 -3.65 -10.90 -0.31
N PRO A 255 -4.36 -11.71 -1.10
CA PRO A 255 -4.00 -12.34 -2.37
C PRO A 255 -4.28 -11.50 -3.64
N THR A 256 -3.97 -12.06 -4.82
CA THR A 256 -4.45 -11.56 -6.12
C THR A 256 -5.96 -11.81 -6.34
N TYR A 257 -6.64 -10.92 -7.06
CA TYR A 257 -8.08 -11.04 -7.38
C TYR A 257 -8.36 -10.87 -8.87
N ALA A 258 -9.51 -11.40 -9.31
CA ALA A 258 -10.06 -11.09 -10.62
C ALA A 258 -10.61 -9.64 -10.66
N GLN A 259 -10.77 -9.10 -11.87
CA GLN A 259 -11.24 -7.74 -12.10
C GLN A 259 -12.68 -7.58 -11.63
N SER A 260 -13.53 -8.57 -11.90
CA SER A 260 -14.88 -8.66 -11.35
C SER A 260 -15.33 -10.12 -11.24
N LYS A 261 -16.59 -10.37 -10.89
CA LYS A 261 -17.14 -11.74 -10.88
C LYS A 261 -17.31 -12.29 -12.30
N GLU A 262 -17.51 -11.41 -13.27
CA GLU A 262 -17.79 -11.72 -14.67
C GLU A 262 -16.54 -11.59 -15.56
N ASP A 263 -15.53 -10.84 -15.13
CA ASP A 263 -14.26 -10.63 -15.83
C ASP A 263 -13.10 -11.27 -15.06
N ASN A 264 -12.54 -12.33 -15.63
CA ASN A 264 -11.42 -13.08 -15.06
C ASN A 264 -10.05 -12.41 -15.30
N GLY A 265 -10.01 -11.19 -15.82
CA GLY A 265 -8.79 -10.40 -15.89
C GLY A 265 -8.17 -10.23 -14.51
N MET A 266 -6.86 -10.43 -14.35
CA MET A 266 -6.23 -10.21 -13.05
C MET A 266 -6.26 -8.71 -12.71
N ASN A 267 -6.71 -8.35 -11.52
CA ASN A 267 -6.64 -6.96 -11.06
C ASN A 267 -5.18 -6.53 -10.92
N SER A 268 -4.84 -5.31 -11.30
CA SER A 268 -3.48 -4.77 -11.18
C SER A 268 -3.34 -3.90 -9.94
N LEU A 269 -4.39 -3.17 -9.58
CA LEU A 269 -4.42 -2.24 -8.46
C LEU A 269 -5.83 -2.22 -7.86
N GLN A 270 -5.94 -2.18 -6.55
CA GLN A 270 -7.16 -1.67 -5.89
C GLN A 270 -6.90 -0.27 -5.36
N ILE A 271 -7.94 0.55 -5.37
CA ILE A 271 -7.90 1.88 -4.77
C ILE A 271 -9.01 2.04 -3.73
N LEU A 272 -8.77 2.90 -2.73
CA LEU A 272 -9.72 3.19 -1.66
C LEU A 272 -9.77 4.68 -1.38
N ALA A 273 -10.99 5.22 -1.36
CA ALA A 273 -11.32 6.59 -0.97
C ALA A 273 -11.97 6.69 0.42
N GLU A 274 -12.45 5.57 0.98
CA GLU A 274 -13.28 5.53 2.19
C GLU A 274 -12.76 4.47 3.17
N VAL A 275 -12.04 4.91 4.21
CA VAL A 275 -11.50 4.05 5.28
C VAL A 275 -12.27 4.20 6.59
N MET A 276 -13.17 5.17 6.63
CA MET A 276 -14.02 5.53 7.76
C MET A 276 -15.46 5.63 7.30
N SER A 277 -16.40 5.28 8.19
CA SER A 277 -17.81 5.61 7.94
C SER A 277 -18.03 7.13 7.98
N GLY A 278 -19.00 7.64 7.21
CA GLY A 278 -19.39 9.06 7.23
C GLY A 278 -19.84 9.60 8.59
N LYS A 279 -20.00 8.74 9.61
CA LYS A 279 -20.29 9.14 11.00
C LYS A 279 -19.03 9.56 11.79
N GLY A 280 -17.84 9.37 11.24
CA GLY A 280 -16.59 9.55 11.95
C GLY A 280 -16.30 8.42 12.95
N TYR A 281 -15.62 8.75 14.04
CA TYR A 281 -15.23 7.82 15.10
C TYR A 281 -15.38 8.47 16.47
N THR A 282 -15.91 7.73 17.44
CA THR A 282 -15.88 8.11 18.86
C THR A 282 -14.98 7.12 19.59
N ASP A 283 -13.95 7.61 20.26
CA ASP A 283 -13.02 6.76 21.01
C ASP A 283 -13.61 6.28 22.34
N LEU A 284 -12.86 5.43 23.05
CA LEU A 284 -13.28 4.87 24.35
C LEU A 284 -13.40 5.94 25.45
N ASP A 285 -12.79 7.11 25.24
CA ASP A 285 -12.86 8.26 26.13
C ASP A 285 -14.08 9.16 25.85
N GLY A 286 -14.86 8.84 24.80
CA GLY A 286 -15.99 9.63 24.36
C GLY A 286 -15.60 10.85 23.52
N ASN A 287 -14.32 11.00 23.13
CA ASN A 287 -13.91 12.05 22.20
C ASN A 287 -14.42 11.70 20.81
N ASN A 288 -15.00 12.68 20.15
CA ASN A 288 -15.56 12.52 18.82
C ASN A 288 -14.64 13.11 17.75
N TYR A 289 -14.33 12.31 16.74
CA TYR A 289 -13.56 12.66 15.57
C TYR A 289 -14.49 12.55 14.35
N PRO A 290 -15.13 13.66 13.93
CA PRO A 290 -16.01 13.64 12.77
C PRO A 290 -15.21 13.49 11.48
N LEU A 291 -15.78 12.81 10.48
CA LEU A 291 -15.28 12.87 9.12
C LEU A 291 -15.86 14.11 8.44
N ASP A 292 -15.00 14.99 7.91
CA ASP A 292 -15.44 16.14 7.13
C ASP A 292 -15.97 15.68 5.76
N PRO A 293 -17.24 15.99 5.39
CA PRO A 293 -17.81 15.60 4.11
C PRO A 293 -17.02 16.11 2.89
N GLU A 294 -16.36 17.27 2.98
CA GLU A 294 -15.53 17.78 1.87
C GLU A 294 -14.20 17.02 1.75
N VAL A 295 -13.70 16.45 2.85
CA VAL A 295 -12.54 15.54 2.85
C VAL A 295 -12.91 14.20 2.23
N GLU A 296 -14.06 13.64 2.59
CA GLU A 296 -14.59 12.41 1.98
C GLU A 296 -14.82 12.60 0.47
N LYS A 297 -15.47 13.70 0.09
CA LYS A 297 -15.70 14.06 -1.31
C LYS A 297 -14.39 14.19 -2.09
N LEU A 298 -13.41 14.92 -1.57
CA LEU A 298 -12.11 15.06 -2.24
C LEU A 298 -11.39 13.71 -2.37
N SER A 299 -11.50 12.84 -1.37
CA SER A 299 -10.96 11.47 -1.43
C SER A 299 -11.56 10.71 -2.61
N LYS A 300 -12.89 10.77 -2.79
CA LYS A 300 -13.59 10.16 -3.94
C LYS A 300 -13.14 10.77 -5.26
N GLN A 301 -13.06 12.10 -5.34
CA GLN A 301 -12.61 12.81 -6.56
C GLN A 301 -11.21 12.39 -7.01
N VAL A 302 -10.24 12.31 -6.07
CA VAL A 302 -8.87 11.89 -6.36
C VAL A 302 -8.83 10.44 -6.85
N ASN A 303 -9.55 9.54 -6.20
CA ASN A 303 -9.60 8.13 -6.60
C ASN A 303 -10.26 7.95 -7.98
N SER A 304 -11.38 8.64 -8.23
CA SER A 304 -12.05 8.67 -9.54
C SER A 304 -11.16 9.24 -10.64
N LEU A 305 -10.41 10.32 -10.35
CA LEU A 305 -9.44 10.89 -11.28
C LEU A 305 -8.41 9.84 -11.69
N VAL A 306 -7.74 9.23 -10.72
CA VAL A 306 -6.68 8.24 -10.99
C VAL A 306 -7.23 7.06 -11.78
N TYR A 307 -8.41 6.54 -11.40
CA TYR A 307 -9.09 5.49 -12.15
C TYR A 307 -9.26 5.88 -13.63
N LYS A 308 -9.82 7.06 -13.91
CA LYS A 308 -10.01 7.54 -15.30
C LYS A 308 -8.68 7.71 -16.03
N LYS A 309 -7.69 8.36 -15.42
CA LYS A 309 -6.39 8.63 -16.07
C LYS A 309 -5.62 7.36 -16.40
N LEU A 310 -5.69 6.36 -15.53
CA LEU A 310 -5.01 5.09 -15.74
C LEU A 310 -5.75 4.19 -16.74
N THR A 311 -7.09 4.15 -16.71
CA THR A 311 -7.89 3.34 -17.66
C THR A 311 -7.96 3.95 -19.07
N GLN A 312 -7.86 5.28 -19.21
CA GLN A 312 -7.81 5.96 -20.51
C GLN A 312 -6.54 5.66 -21.32
N LYS A 313 -5.48 5.16 -20.68
CA LYS A 313 -4.22 4.81 -21.36
C LYS A 313 -4.31 3.52 -22.21
N GLY A 314 -5.48 2.88 -22.27
CA GLY A 314 -5.82 1.79 -23.19
C GLY A 314 -6.41 0.57 -22.47
N ASN A 315 -7.08 -0.30 -23.23
CA ASN A 315 -7.59 -1.58 -22.72
C ASN A 315 -6.45 -2.59 -22.58
N SER A 316 -5.74 -2.49 -21.47
CA SER A 316 -4.59 -3.32 -21.14
C SER A 316 -4.87 -4.00 -19.80
N PRO A 317 -4.63 -5.31 -19.60
CA PRO A 317 -4.76 -5.96 -18.29
C PRO A 317 -4.00 -5.24 -17.14
N GLN A 318 -3.05 -4.40 -17.51
CA GLN A 318 -2.26 -3.49 -16.68
C GLN A 318 -3.08 -2.37 -16.01
N THR A 319 -4.25 -2.03 -16.54
CA THR A 319 -5.14 -0.97 -16.05
C THR A 319 -6.41 -1.54 -15.42
N ASN A 320 -6.39 -2.83 -15.07
CA ASN A 320 -7.45 -3.50 -14.32
C ASN A 320 -7.47 -2.97 -12.87
N ILE A 321 -8.17 -1.85 -12.69
CA ILE A 321 -8.30 -1.15 -11.41
C ILE A 321 -9.64 -1.51 -10.80
N THR A 322 -9.62 -1.82 -9.51
CA THR A 322 -10.80 -2.21 -8.74
C THR A 322 -10.92 -1.35 -7.48
N LYS A 323 -12.11 -1.36 -6.89
CA LYS A 323 -12.37 -0.72 -5.60
C LYS A 323 -12.03 -1.69 -4.47
N TYR A 324 -11.29 -1.22 -3.48
CA TYR A 324 -11.09 -1.96 -2.24
C TYR A 324 -12.39 -1.98 -1.42
N GLY A 325 -12.60 -3.03 -0.63
CA GLY A 325 -13.83 -3.17 0.16
C GLY A 325 -14.02 -2.04 1.17
N ALA A 326 -15.28 -1.69 1.46
CA ALA A 326 -15.57 -0.71 2.51
C ALA A 326 -15.09 -1.21 3.87
N VAL A 327 -14.44 -0.33 4.63
CA VAL A 327 -13.89 -0.61 5.96
C VAL A 327 -14.16 0.55 6.92
N ASN A 328 -13.92 0.33 8.21
CA ASN A 328 -14.03 1.37 9.24
C ASN A 328 -12.85 1.21 10.22
N LEU A 329 -11.71 1.82 9.90
CA LEU A 329 -10.41 1.53 10.51
C LEU A 329 -9.71 2.78 11.05
N PRO A 330 -10.18 3.35 12.18
CA PRO A 330 -9.61 4.57 12.75
C PRO A 330 -8.16 4.41 13.22
N GLY A 331 -7.70 3.17 13.45
CA GLY A 331 -6.33 2.85 13.85
C GLY A 331 -5.31 2.68 12.70
N THR A 332 -5.71 2.95 11.46
CA THR A 332 -4.81 2.94 10.29
C THR A 332 -4.25 4.33 10.01
N ALA A 333 -3.17 4.44 9.23
CA ALA A 333 -2.63 5.73 8.81
C ALA A 333 -3.70 6.57 8.07
N LEU A 334 -4.35 5.97 7.06
CA LEU A 334 -5.44 6.58 6.31
C LEU A 334 -6.60 7.00 7.24
N GLY A 335 -6.99 6.13 8.19
CA GLY A 335 -8.08 6.39 9.12
C GLY A 335 -7.80 7.55 10.07
N ALA A 336 -6.65 7.54 10.73
CA ALA A 336 -6.27 8.62 11.63
C ALA A 336 -6.11 9.95 10.87
N PHE A 337 -5.50 9.94 9.69
CA PHE A 337 -5.24 11.16 8.92
C PHE A 337 -6.48 11.73 8.25
N THR A 338 -7.43 10.90 7.79
CA THR A 338 -8.69 11.42 7.25
C THR A 338 -9.56 12.08 8.30
N LEU A 339 -9.58 11.52 9.52
CA LEU A 339 -10.21 12.14 10.70
C LEU A 339 -9.51 13.43 11.16
N ASN A 340 -8.33 13.73 10.61
CA ASN A 340 -7.58 14.97 10.84
C ASN A 340 -7.49 15.86 9.59
N GLY A 341 -8.44 15.73 8.66
CA GLY A 341 -8.67 16.72 7.61
C GLY A 341 -7.96 16.46 6.27
N ALA A 342 -7.27 15.34 6.12
CA ALA A 342 -6.65 14.97 4.85
C ALA A 342 -7.59 14.11 4.01
N ALA A 343 -7.74 14.45 2.73
CA ALA A 343 -8.25 13.47 1.77
C ALA A 343 -7.28 12.30 1.68
N ILE A 344 -7.79 11.11 1.36
CA ILE A 344 -7.00 9.89 1.38
C ILE A 344 -7.07 9.11 0.07
N MET A 345 -5.99 8.41 -0.22
CA MET A 345 -5.95 7.40 -1.27
C MET A 345 -5.06 6.24 -0.86
N LEU A 346 -5.61 5.04 -0.95
CA LEU A 346 -4.84 3.80 -0.87
C LEU A 346 -4.49 3.31 -2.27
N TYR A 347 -3.27 2.83 -2.46
CA TYR A 347 -2.92 1.96 -3.60
C TYR A 347 -2.66 0.56 -3.06
N GLU A 348 -3.46 -0.43 -3.45
CA GLU A 348 -3.27 -1.85 -3.12
C GLU A 348 -2.81 -2.59 -4.38
N LEU A 349 -1.50 -2.59 -4.60
CA LEU A 349 -0.88 -3.12 -5.80
C LEU A 349 -0.90 -4.65 -5.80
N ARG A 350 -1.20 -5.27 -6.95
CA ARG A 350 -1.19 -6.73 -7.06
C ARG A 350 0.17 -7.33 -6.76
N GLY A 351 0.17 -8.16 -5.72
CA GLY A 351 1.22 -9.14 -5.44
C GLY A 351 2.31 -8.58 -4.55
N GLY A 352 2.39 -9.11 -3.32
CA GLY A 352 3.47 -8.82 -2.38
C GLY A 352 4.79 -9.52 -2.74
N SER A 353 5.85 -9.07 -2.09
CA SER A 353 7.24 -9.36 -2.43
C SER A 353 7.61 -10.83 -2.65
N ILE A 354 6.97 -11.76 -1.94
CA ILE A 354 7.44 -13.14 -1.85
C ILE A 354 6.41 -14.21 -2.25
N TYR A 355 5.20 -13.83 -2.71
CA TYR A 355 4.08 -14.80 -2.77
C TYR A 355 3.42 -15.04 -4.14
N ASP A 356 3.11 -14.01 -4.93
CA ASP A 356 2.21 -14.21 -6.09
C ASP A 356 2.88 -13.89 -7.44
N THR A 357 3.19 -12.64 -7.73
CA THR A 357 3.57 -12.18 -9.10
C THR A 357 5.09 -12.08 -9.32
N GLY A 358 5.86 -11.94 -8.24
CA GLY A 358 7.32 -11.82 -8.26
C GLY A 358 7.84 -10.66 -9.12
N GLN A 359 9.15 -10.65 -9.41
CA GLN A 359 9.82 -9.54 -10.10
C GLN A 359 9.35 -9.24 -11.53
N LYS A 360 8.77 -10.23 -12.24
CA LYS A 360 8.52 -10.13 -13.69
C LYS A 360 7.48 -9.06 -14.05
N ALA A 361 6.67 -8.64 -13.09
CA ALA A 361 5.68 -7.57 -13.26
C ALA A 361 6.10 -6.23 -12.60
N ASN A 362 7.26 -6.16 -11.93
CA ASN A 362 7.64 -4.99 -11.13
C ASN A 362 7.79 -3.72 -11.96
N GLY A 363 8.45 -3.75 -13.11
CA GLY A 363 8.62 -2.53 -13.92
C GLY A 363 7.29 -1.93 -14.38
N MET A 364 6.32 -2.79 -14.70
CA MET A 364 4.97 -2.40 -15.07
C MET A 364 4.22 -1.79 -13.89
N PHE A 365 4.26 -2.43 -12.73
CA PHE A 365 3.63 -1.92 -11.52
C PHE A 365 4.26 -0.63 -11.00
N VAL A 366 5.58 -0.55 -11.06
CA VAL A 366 6.33 0.66 -10.72
C VAL A 366 5.83 1.83 -11.57
N LYS A 367 5.70 1.60 -12.88
CA LYS A 367 5.17 2.59 -13.81
C LYS A 367 3.70 2.93 -13.54
N LEU A 368 2.85 1.95 -13.24
CA LEU A 368 1.42 2.17 -12.93
C LEU A 368 1.26 3.13 -11.73
N VAL A 369 1.99 2.85 -10.65
CA VAL A 369 1.97 3.69 -9.43
C VAL A 369 2.56 5.07 -9.73
N TYR A 370 3.72 5.13 -10.40
CA TYR A 370 4.33 6.40 -10.81
C TYR A 370 3.37 7.27 -11.64
N ASP A 371 2.73 6.69 -12.65
CA ASP A 371 1.79 7.39 -13.52
C ASP A 371 0.58 7.91 -12.71
N GLY A 372 0.03 7.11 -11.79
CA GLY A 372 -1.08 7.51 -10.93
C GLY A 372 -0.72 8.68 -10.01
N LEU A 373 0.45 8.61 -9.37
CA LEU A 373 0.97 9.69 -8.53
C LEU A 373 1.22 10.96 -9.34
N TYR A 374 1.86 10.86 -10.52
CA TYR A 374 2.15 12.00 -11.38
C TYR A 374 0.86 12.72 -11.85
N GLU A 375 -0.13 11.95 -12.32
CA GLU A 375 -1.42 12.51 -12.74
C GLU A 375 -2.18 13.14 -11.57
N THR A 376 -2.04 12.59 -10.37
CA THR A 376 -2.60 13.19 -9.14
C THR A 376 -1.98 14.56 -8.88
N LEU A 377 -0.64 14.65 -8.81
CA LEU A 377 0.05 15.92 -8.59
C LEU A 377 -0.33 16.96 -9.65
N LYS A 378 -0.34 16.54 -10.92
CA LYS A 378 -0.76 17.39 -12.05
C LYS A 378 -2.18 17.94 -11.87
N ALA A 379 -3.12 17.10 -11.48
CA ALA A 379 -4.52 17.51 -11.33
C ALA A 379 -4.76 18.47 -10.16
N PHE A 380 -3.95 18.41 -9.10
CA PHE A 380 -3.99 19.43 -8.03
C PHE A 380 -3.48 20.79 -8.51
N VAL A 381 -2.46 20.81 -9.38
CA VAL A 381 -1.92 22.04 -9.96
C VAL A 381 -2.90 22.72 -10.92
N THR A 382 -3.59 21.92 -11.75
CA THR A 382 -4.57 22.39 -12.74
C THR A 382 -5.95 22.65 -12.14
N GLY A 383 -6.24 22.09 -10.97
CA GLY A 383 -7.56 22.08 -10.35
C GLY A 383 -8.53 21.09 -10.98
N GLU A 384 -8.08 20.22 -11.88
CA GLU A 384 -8.89 19.17 -12.52
C GLU A 384 -9.52 18.24 -11.48
N VAL A 385 -8.79 17.93 -10.39
CA VAL A 385 -9.27 17.05 -9.33
C VAL A 385 -10.60 17.52 -8.74
N TYR A 386 -10.78 18.83 -8.57
CA TYR A 386 -12.00 19.41 -7.97
C TYR A 386 -13.20 19.39 -8.90
N GLN A 387 -13.00 19.11 -10.19
CA GLN A 387 -14.05 19.04 -11.21
C GLN A 387 -14.49 17.60 -11.49
N VAL A 388 -13.77 16.61 -10.97
CA VAL A 388 -14.13 15.20 -11.15
C VAL A 388 -15.42 14.91 -10.36
N ASP A 389 -16.35 14.21 -11.00
CA ASP A 389 -17.56 13.72 -10.33
C ASP A 389 -17.18 12.64 -9.31
N PRO A 390 -17.38 12.86 -8.00
CA PRO A 390 -17.04 11.88 -6.97
C PRO A 390 -17.89 10.60 -7.05
N THR A 391 -19.06 10.64 -7.70
CA THR A 391 -19.94 9.47 -7.80
C THR A 391 -19.33 8.35 -8.64
N ILE A 392 -18.38 8.67 -9.53
CA ILE A 392 -17.63 7.70 -10.34
C ILE A 392 -16.98 6.63 -9.45
N TYR A 393 -16.47 7.01 -8.27
CA TYR A 393 -15.89 6.05 -7.32
C TYR A 393 -16.92 5.00 -6.87
N ASP A 394 -18.17 5.42 -6.69
CA ASP A 394 -19.25 4.59 -6.21
C ASP A 394 -19.87 3.75 -7.34
N THR A 395 -20.00 4.32 -8.55
CA THR A 395 -20.81 3.78 -9.65
C THR A 395 -20.01 3.08 -10.74
N GLU A 396 -18.76 3.48 -11.01
CA GLU A 396 -17.96 2.94 -12.13
C GLU A 396 -16.82 2.03 -11.65
N ILE A 397 -16.26 2.28 -10.47
CA ILE A 397 -15.16 1.48 -9.93
C ILE A 397 -15.71 0.25 -9.22
N MET A 398 -15.66 -0.88 -9.91
CA MET A 398 -16.20 -2.14 -9.40
C MET A 398 -15.31 -2.75 -8.32
N PRO A 399 -15.90 -3.37 -7.27
CA PRO A 399 -15.14 -4.18 -6.34
C PRO A 399 -14.49 -5.36 -7.05
N ALA A 400 -13.34 -5.80 -6.55
CA ALA A 400 -12.65 -6.94 -7.15
C ALA A 400 -13.48 -8.23 -7.11
N GLY A 401 -13.22 -9.09 -8.09
CA GLY A 401 -13.79 -10.41 -8.24
C GLY A 401 -13.22 -11.43 -7.25
N PRO A 402 -13.46 -12.74 -7.51
CA PRO A 402 -12.94 -13.80 -6.67
C PRO A 402 -11.41 -13.80 -6.60
N ARG A 403 -10.89 -14.35 -5.50
CA ARG A 403 -9.45 -14.60 -5.31
C ARG A 403 -8.93 -15.49 -6.44
N ILE A 404 -7.82 -15.08 -7.02
CA ILE A 404 -6.99 -15.87 -7.93
C ILE A 404 -5.80 -16.41 -7.14
N ARG A 405 -5.48 -17.69 -7.29
CA ARG A 405 -4.35 -18.34 -6.61
C ARG A 405 -3.23 -18.60 -7.59
N ASN A 406 -1.99 -18.57 -7.12
CA ASN A 406 -0.86 -19.07 -7.90
C ASN A 406 -1.12 -20.56 -8.25
N PRO A 407 -1.26 -20.93 -9.54
CA PRO A 407 -1.56 -22.31 -9.94
C PRO A 407 -0.39 -23.26 -9.71
N HIS A 408 0.79 -22.75 -9.32
CA HIS A 408 1.97 -23.54 -9.03
C HIS A 408 2.18 -23.82 -7.54
N GLN A 409 1.32 -23.29 -6.65
CA GLN A 409 1.39 -23.50 -5.20
C GLN A 409 0.51 -24.65 -4.73
#